data_AF-A0A963MV11-F1
#
_entry.id   AF-A0A963MV11-F1
#
_cell.length_a   1.000
_cell.length_b   1.000
_cell.length_c   1.000
_cell.angle_alpha   90.00
_cell.angle_beta   90.00
_cell.angle_gamma   90.00
#
_symmetry.space_group_name_H-M   'P 1'
#
loop_
_entity.id
_entity.type
_entity.pdbx_description
1 polymer ?
#
loop_
_entity_poly.entity_id
_entity_poly.type
_entity_poly.pdbx_seq_one_letter_code
_entity_poly.pdbx_strand_id
1 'polypeptide(L)'
;MVRIIDRRFDSKKKSTANRQRFMRRFKRQIRKAVADAIDGRSIRDLDSGEEISIPSKDLSEPSFQHGKEGIWEQVFTGNDRFASGDGIDRPMGGGGSGGGSGASNEGESEDDFVFQLSRDEFLDVFFDDLALPNLVRTELAKLTEYKTQRAGFTSDGVPTNINVVRSLRGAIGRRKALGAPLAARVREIDAEIEALEADTADHLDELAALREERSRLLIRIEAIPFIDRFDLRYNNRIRIPKPITQAVMFCVMDVSGSMDEQ
;
A
#
# COMPACT_ATOMS: atom_id res chain seq x y z
N MET A 1 -6.06 -33.39 -26.14
CA MET A 1 -5.21 -32.29 -25.66
C MET A 1 -6.06 -31.38 -24.79
N VAL A 2 -5.97 -31.50 -23.47
CA VAL A 2 -6.77 -30.71 -22.54
C VAL A 2 -5.93 -29.51 -22.12
N ARG A 3 -6.18 -28.35 -22.72
CA ARG A 3 -5.52 -27.10 -22.35
C ARG A 3 -6.20 -26.55 -21.10
N ILE A 4 -5.66 -26.88 -19.93
CA ILE A 4 -6.17 -26.36 -18.65
C ILE A 4 -5.68 -24.93 -18.51
N ILE A 5 -6.53 -23.98 -18.90
CA ILE A 5 -6.35 -22.56 -18.57
C ILE A 5 -7.12 -22.32 -17.28
N ASP A 6 -6.42 -22.22 -16.15
CA ASP A 6 -7.04 -21.82 -14.88
C ASP A 6 -7.45 -20.35 -14.95
N ARG A 7 -8.75 -20.11 -15.12
CA ARG A 7 -9.36 -18.76 -15.19
C ARG A 7 -10.00 -18.35 -13.87
N ARG A 8 -9.77 -19.08 -12.78
CA ARG A 8 -10.37 -18.72 -11.48
C ARG A 8 -9.84 -17.34 -11.08
N PHE A 9 -10.75 -16.46 -10.66
CA PHE A 9 -10.40 -15.16 -10.08
C PHE A 9 -9.61 -15.44 -8.80
N ASP A 10 -8.29 -15.41 -8.95
CA ASP A 10 -7.37 -15.71 -7.88
C ASP A 10 -7.63 -14.70 -6.76
N SER A 11 -7.95 -15.21 -5.56
CA SER A 11 -8.28 -14.33 -4.43
C SER A 11 -7.14 -13.33 -4.24
N LYS A 12 -7.47 -12.04 -4.42
CA LYS A 12 -6.64 -10.87 -4.79
C LYS A 12 -5.29 -10.66 -4.06
N LYS A 13 -4.90 -11.51 -3.11
CA LYS A 13 -3.68 -11.41 -2.29
C LYS A 13 -2.96 -12.74 -2.00
N LYS A 14 -3.52 -13.92 -2.31
CA LYS A 14 -2.86 -15.21 -1.98
C LYS A 14 -1.69 -15.55 -2.92
N SER A 15 -1.74 -15.13 -4.17
CA SER A 15 -0.70 -15.43 -5.16
C SER A 15 0.54 -14.56 -5.05
N THR A 16 0.43 -13.33 -4.52
CA THR A 16 1.57 -12.39 -4.43
C THR A 16 2.72 -12.92 -3.55
N ALA A 17 2.41 -13.44 -2.36
CA ALA A 17 3.41 -13.98 -1.44
C ALA A 17 4.07 -15.26 -1.98
N ASN A 18 3.29 -16.12 -2.64
CA ASN A 18 3.81 -17.34 -3.27
C ASN A 18 4.68 -17.00 -4.48
N ARG A 19 4.25 -16.05 -5.31
CA ARG A 19 5.02 -15.53 -6.45
C ARG A 19 6.34 -14.93 -5.99
N GLN A 20 6.34 -14.11 -4.95
CA GLN A 20 7.58 -13.54 -4.40
C GLN A 20 8.52 -14.63 -3.85
N ARG A 21 7.98 -15.65 -3.16
CA ARG A 21 8.77 -16.80 -2.68
C ARG A 21 9.36 -17.60 -3.84
N PHE A 22 8.59 -17.81 -4.90
CA PHE A 22 9.02 -18.47 -6.12
C PHE A 22 10.15 -17.68 -6.81
N MET A 23 9.94 -16.37 -7.08
CA MET A 23 10.94 -15.48 -7.65
C MET A 23 12.24 -15.50 -6.86
N ARG A 24 12.15 -15.53 -5.52
CA ARG A 24 13.33 -15.63 -4.65
C ARG A 24 14.00 -17.00 -4.72
N ARG A 25 13.24 -18.09 -4.75
CA ARG A 25 13.76 -19.48 -4.80
C ARG A 25 14.45 -19.75 -6.14
N PHE A 26 13.83 -19.35 -7.24
CA PHE A 26 14.29 -19.60 -8.61
C PHE A 26 15.02 -18.41 -9.24
N LYS A 27 15.50 -17.46 -8.41
CA LYS A 27 16.15 -16.23 -8.87
C LYS A 27 17.29 -16.47 -9.84
N ARG A 28 18.07 -17.54 -9.65
CA ARG A 28 19.20 -17.90 -10.53
C ARG A 28 18.74 -18.38 -11.90
N GLN A 29 17.71 -19.22 -11.93
CA GLN A 29 17.14 -19.77 -13.16
C GLN A 29 16.43 -18.68 -13.96
N ILE A 30 15.63 -17.85 -13.28
CA ILE A 30 14.97 -16.70 -13.88
C ILE A 30 16.00 -15.74 -14.45
N ARG A 31 17.10 -15.46 -13.71
CA ARG A 31 18.19 -14.62 -14.21
C ARG A 31 18.82 -15.18 -15.49
N LYS A 32 19.12 -16.48 -15.51
CA LYS A 32 19.69 -17.13 -16.70
C LYS A 32 18.74 -17.02 -17.90
N ALA A 33 17.46 -17.32 -17.68
CA ALA A 33 16.45 -17.26 -18.72
C ALA A 33 16.20 -15.82 -19.25
N VAL A 34 16.29 -14.80 -18.38
CA VAL A 34 16.25 -13.38 -18.79
C VAL A 34 17.48 -13.02 -19.64
N ALA A 35 18.68 -13.45 -19.25
CA ALA A 35 19.89 -13.19 -20.03
C ALA A 35 19.82 -13.85 -21.42
N ASP A 36 19.43 -15.12 -21.47
CA ASP A 36 19.29 -15.87 -22.72
C ASP A 36 18.20 -15.25 -23.64
N ALA A 37 17.14 -14.65 -23.07
CA ALA A 37 16.08 -13.98 -23.83
C ALA A 37 16.52 -12.62 -24.43
N ILE A 38 17.43 -11.91 -23.76
CA ILE A 38 17.97 -10.62 -24.23
C ILE A 38 18.95 -10.80 -25.39
N ASP A 39 19.80 -11.82 -25.34
CA ASP A 39 20.78 -12.11 -26.40
C ASP A 39 20.13 -12.33 -27.77
N GLY A 40 18.86 -12.75 -27.81
CA GLY A 40 18.09 -12.96 -29.03
C GLY A 40 17.29 -11.75 -29.55
N ARG A 41 17.31 -10.58 -28.89
CA ARG A 41 16.38 -9.48 -29.19
C ARG A 41 17.00 -8.09 -29.39
N SER A 42 16.24 -7.24 -30.09
CA SER A 42 16.47 -5.80 -30.20
C SER A 42 15.86 -5.06 -28.99
N ILE A 43 16.65 -4.18 -28.37
CA ILE A 43 16.32 -3.33 -27.20
C ILE A 43 15.03 -2.49 -27.34
N ARG A 44 14.45 -2.37 -28.54
CA ARG A 44 13.25 -1.56 -28.79
C ARG A 44 11.94 -2.18 -28.27
N ASP A 45 11.91 -3.48 -27.98
CA ASP A 45 10.68 -4.21 -27.59
C ASP A 45 10.52 -4.42 -26.07
N LEU A 46 11.17 -3.59 -25.25
CA LEU A 46 11.18 -3.70 -23.78
C LEU A 46 9.88 -3.24 -23.07
N ASP A 47 8.91 -2.69 -23.82
CA ASP A 47 7.67 -2.16 -23.23
C ASP A 47 6.58 -3.23 -23.01
N SER A 48 6.67 -4.39 -23.67
CA SER A 48 5.78 -5.54 -23.42
C SER A 48 6.37 -6.44 -22.33
N GLY A 49 5.58 -6.79 -21.31
CA GLY A 49 5.98 -7.81 -20.33
C GLY A 49 6.38 -9.12 -21.01
N GLU A 50 7.29 -9.87 -20.38
CA GLU A 50 7.96 -11.00 -21.03
C GLU A 50 7.42 -12.35 -20.56
N GLU A 51 7.24 -13.28 -21.50
CA GLU A 51 6.98 -14.69 -21.22
C GLU A 51 8.30 -15.47 -21.18
N ILE A 52 8.69 -15.90 -19.99
CA ILE A 52 9.91 -16.67 -19.76
C ILE A 52 9.53 -18.12 -19.46
N SER A 53 10.13 -19.03 -20.23
CA SER A 53 10.02 -20.47 -19.98
C SER A 53 11.12 -20.93 -19.04
N ILE A 54 10.76 -21.61 -17.95
CA ILE A 54 11.73 -22.28 -17.05
C ILE A 54 11.61 -23.79 -17.28
N PRO A 55 12.72 -24.48 -17.63
CA PRO A 55 12.71 -25.93 -17.79
C PRO A 55 12.23 -26.65 -16.54
N SER A 56 11.34 -27.62 -16.71
CA SER A 56 10.76 -28.42 -15.62
C SER A 56 11.80 -29.15 -14.77
N LYS A 57 12.96 -29.50 -15.35
CA LYS A 57 14.09 -30.16 -14.65
C LYS A 57 14.60 -29.35 -13.45
N ASP A 58 14.56 -28.02 -13.56
CA ASP A 58 15.06 -27.13 -12.51
C ASP A 58 14.01 -26.85 -11.41
N LEU A 59 12.77 -27.34 -11.58
CA LEU A 59 11.66 -27.15 -10.66
C LEU A 59 11.47 -28.29 -9.66
N SER A 60 12.41 -29.24 -9.61
CA SER A 60 12.31 -30.39 -8.71
C SER A 60 12.19 -29.98 -7.23
N GLU A 61 11.21 -30.57 -6.55
CA GLU A 61 11.04 -30.40 -5.11
C GLU A 61 11.55 -31.65 -4.38
N PRO A 62 12.31 -31.49 -3.29
CA PRO A 62 12.68 -32.64 -2.47
C PRO A 62 11.43 -33.23 -1.84
N SER A 63 11.19 -34.51 -2.07
CA SER A 63 10.15 -35.26 -1.38
C SER A 63 10.76 -36.02 -0.21
N PHE A 64 10.08 -35.97 0.93
CA PHE A 64 10.44 -36.78 2.08
C PHE A 64 9.66 -38.09 2.03
N GLN A 65 10.38 -39.20 2.06
CA GLN A 65 9.81 -40.53 2.26
C GLN A 65 10.35 -41.09 3.56
N HIS A 66 9.55 -41.89 4.25
CA HIS A 66 10.06 -42.64 5.40
C HIS A 66 11.08 -43.66 4.91
N GLY A 67 12.34 -43.51 5.34
CA GLY A 67 13.38 -44.49 5.11
C GLY A 67 13.06 -45.80 5.83
N LYS A 68 13.46 -46.93 5.24
CA LYS A 68 13.33 -48.26 5.86
C LYS A 68 14.56 -48.65 6.70
N GLU A 69 15.44 -47.71 6.98
CA GLU A 69 16.66 -47.92 7.75
C GLU A 69 16.43 -47.61 9.24
N GLY A 70 17.05 -48.41 10.12
CA GLY A 70 16.89 -48.30 11.58
C GLY A 70 15.82 -49.22 12.17
N ILE A 71 15.48 -49.02 13.44
CA ILE A 71 14.40 -49.72 14.14
C ILE A 71 13.09 -48.98 13.82
N TRP A 72 12.22 -49.60 13.04
CA TRP A 72 10.90 -49.07 12.73
C TRP A 72 9.82 -50.00 13.28
N GLU A 73 8.74 -49.39 13.77
CA GLU A 73 7.56 -50.09 14.25
C GLU A 73 6.42 -49.81 13.26
N GLN A 74 5.83 -50.86 12.70
CA GLN A 74 4.65 -50.75 11.86
C GLN A 74 3.52 -51.54 12.49
N VAL A 75 2.36 -50.90 12.63
CA VAL A 75 1.16 -51.55 13.14
C VAL A 75 0.41 -52.16 11.96
N PHE A 76 0.38 -53.49 11.89
CA PHE A 76 -0.50 -54.22 10.97
C PHE A 76 -1.84 -54.45 11.66
N THR A 77 -2.93 -54.00 11.04
CA THR A 77 -4.29 -54.22 11.55
C THR A 77 -4.76 -55.63 11.18
N GLY A 78 -5.31 -56.40 12.14
CA GLY A 78 -5.88 -57.73 11.91
C GLY A 78 -4.91 -58.89 12.19
N ASN A 79 -4.36 -58.95 13.41
CA ASN A 79 -3.46 -60.03 13.81
C ASN A 79 -4.24 -61.22 14.41
N ASP A 80 -4.41 -62.27 13.60
CA ASP A 80 -5.07 -63.51 14.02
C ASP A 80 -4.09 -64.69 14.22
N ARG A 81 -2.78 -64.48 13.97
CA ARG A 81 -1.80 -65.59 13.81
C ARG A 81 -0.49 -65.44 14.57
N PHE A 82 -0.14 -64.25 15.07
CA PHE A 82 1.16 -64.00 15.69
C PHE A 82 1.02 -63.59 17.16
N ALA A 83 1.87 -64.11 18.03
CA ALA A 83 1.99 -63.71 19.42
C ALA A 83 3.16 -62.72 19.62
N SER A 84 3.17 -61.99 20.74
CA SER A 84 4.24 -61.05 21.07
C SER A 84 5.60 -61.78 21.15
N GLY A 85 6.52 -61.45 20.24
CA GLY A 85 7.86 -62.04 20.16
C GLY A 85 8.11 -62.90 18.92
N ASP A 86 7.08 -63.19 18.12
CA ASP A 86 7.23 -63.94 16.87
C ASP A 86 7.93 -63.10 15.79
N GLY A 87 8.84 -63.73 15.03
CA GLY A 87 9.49 -63.13 13.87
C GLY A 87 8.62 -63.25 12.62
N ILE A 88 8.44 -62.14 11.88
CA ILE A 88 7.77 -62.12 10.58
C ILE A 88 8.85 -62.07 9.49
N ASP A 89 8.71 -62.89 8.45
CA ASP A 89 9.59 -62.84 7.30
C ASP A 89 9.51 -61.45 6.64
N ARG A 90 10.68 -60.85 6.42
CA ARG A 90 10.76 -59.56 5.72
C ARG A 90 10.15 -59.75 4.33
N PRO A 91 9.15 -58.94 3.92
CA PRO A 91 8.62 -59.03 2.57
C PRO A 91 9.78 -58.86 1.59
N MET A 92 10.03 -59.89 0.77
CA MET A 92 11.01 -59.77 -0.32
C MET A 92 10.60 -58.56 -1.15
N GLY A 93 11.53 -57.63 -1.35
CA GLY A 93 11.25 -56.36 -2.01
C GLY A 93 10.51 -56.59 -3.33
N GLY A 94 9.20 -56.32 -3.32
CA GLY A 94 8.41 -56.23 -4.53
C GLY A 94 8.94 -55.04 -5.31
N GLY A 95 9.67 -55.32 -6.39
CA GLY A 95 9.98 -54.34 -7.42
C GLY A 95 8.68 -53.77 -7.92
N GLY A 96 8.33 -52.58 -7.43
CA GLY A 96 7.29 -51.76 -8.01
C GLY A 96 7.74 -51.44 -9.44
N SER A 97 7.10 -52.12 -10.40
CA SER A 97 7.10 -51.75 -11.81
C SER A 97 6.41 -50.38 -11.93
N GLY A 98 7.17 -49.33 -11.63
CA GLY A 98 6.86 -47.97 -12.01
C GLY A 98 7.56 -47.72 -13.33
N GLY A 99 6.78 -47.68 -14.41
CA GLY A 99 7.27 -47.48 -15.76
C GLY A 99 8.17 -46.24 -15.84
N GLY A 100 9.47 -46.48 -15.96
CA GLY A 100 10.41 -45.48 -16.42
C GLY A 100 10.13 -45.23 -17.89
N SER A 101 9.23 -44.28 -18.17
CA SER A 101 9.20 -43.64 -19.48
C SER A 101 10.57 -43.02 -19.68
N GLY A 102 11.32 -43.54 -20.65
CA GLY A 102 12.62 -43.03 -21.03
C GLY A 102 12.48 -41.54 -21.34
N ALA A 103 13.24 -40.72 -20.61
CA ALA A 103 13.48 -39.35 -20.99
C ALA A 103 14.40 -39.36 -22.22
N SER A 104 13.81 -39.51 -23.40
CA SER A 104 14.46 -39.13 -24.65
C SER A 104 14.71 -37.62 -24.63
N ASN A 105 15.89 -37.18 -25.07
CA ASN A 105 16.28 -35.77 -25.13
C ASN A 105 15.55 -34.98 -26.24
N GLU A 106 14.59 -35.62 -26.93
CA GLU A 106 13.90 -35.13 -28.13
C GLU A 106 12.38 -35.38 -28.09
N GLY A 107 11.81 -35.74 -26.94
CA GLY A 107 10.35 -35.76 -26.75
C GLY A 107 9.89 -34.44 -26.15
N GLU A 108 8.91 -33.77 -26.77
CA GLU A 108 8.16 -32.67 -26.16
C GLU A 108 7.68 -33.10 -24.77
N SER A 109 8.42 -32.67 -23.74
CA SER A 109 8.02 -32.85 -22.36
C SER A 109 6.84 -31.92 -22.12
N GLU A 110 5.68 -32.50 -21.81
CA GLU A 110 4.52 -31.74 -21.37
C GLU A 110 4.92 -30.88 -20.14
N ASP A 111 4.82 -29.58 -20.37
CA ASP A 111 4.78 -28.47 -19.42
C ASP A 111 6.13 -27.96 -18.87
N ASP A 112 6.88 -27.33 -19.77
CA ASP A 112 7.70 -26.18 -19.39
C ASP A 112 6.82 -25.10 -18.75
N PHE A 113 7.27 -24.57 -17.61
CA PHE A 113 6.51 -23.55 -16.91
C PHE A 113 6.80 -22.18 -17.55
N VAL A 114 5.81 -21.67 -18.28
CA VAL A 114 5.84 -20.33 -18.86
C VAL A 114 5.30 -19.33 -17.85
N PHE A 115 6.12 -18.33 -17.48
CA PHE A 115 5.75 -17.25 -16.59
C PHE A 115 5.75 -15.92 -17.32
N GLN A 116 4.71 -15.12 -17.09
CA GLN A 116 4.68 -13.71 -17.48
C GLN A 116 5.33 -12.86 -16.37
N LEU A 117 6.45 -12.22 -16.68
CA LEU A 117 7.03 -11.17 -15.85
C LEU A 117 6.39 -9.83 -16.18
N SER A 118 6.13 -9.03 -15.14
CA SER A 118 5.80 -7.63 -15.35
C SER A 118 7.05 -6.88 -15.82
N ARG A 119 6.85 -5.73 -16.45
CA ARG A 119 7.94 -4.82 -16.82
C ARG A 119 8.86 -4.50 -15.64
N ASP A 120 8.27 -4.15 -14.49
CA ASP A 120 9.02 -3.77 -13.30
C ASP A 120 9.89 -4.94 -12.79
N GLU A 121 9.35 -6.16 -12.80
CA GLU A 121 10.08 -7.34 -12.34
C GLU A 121 11.17 -7.78 -13.30
N PHE A 122 10.92 -7.69 -14.61
CA PHE A 122 11.94 -7.92 -15.63
C PHE A 122 13.11 -6.95 -15.43
N LEU A 123 12.80 -5.66 -15.27
CA LEU A 123 13.80 -4.62 -15.05
C LEU A 123 14.58 -4.84 -13.75
N ASP A 124 13.92 -5.21 -12.65
CA ASP A 124 14.60 -5.52 -11.38
C ASP A 124 15.59 -6.68 -11.52
N VAL A 125 15.21 -7.77 -12.21
CA VAL A 125 16.10 -8.92 -12.42
C VAL A 125 17.26 -8.56 -13.35
N PHE A 126 17.02 -7.73 -14.37
CA PHE A 126 18.04 -7.20 -15.27
C PHE A 126 19.04 -6.28 -14.55
N PHE A 127 18.55 -5.34 -13.74
CA PHE A 127 19.39 -4.41 -12.98
C PHE A 127 20.16 -5.08 -11.84
N ASP A 128 19.66 -6.19 -11.30
CA ASP A 128 20.38 -6.98 -10.30
C ASP A 128 21.70 -7.60 -10.83
N ASP A 129 21.81 -7.80 -12.15
CA ASP A 129 23.03 -8.34 -12.79
C ASP A 129 24.02 -7.25 -13.19
N LEU A 130 23.52 -6.03 -13.41
CA LEU A 130 24.36 -4.86 -13.48
C LEU A 130 24.90 -4.64 -12.05
N ALA A 131 26.20 -4.88 -11.85
CA ALA A 131 26.93 -4.59 -10.61
C ALA A 131 27.00 -3.08 -10.35
N LEU A 132 25.84 -2.44 -10.29
CA LEU A 132 25.66 -1.04 -10.00
C LEU A 132 26.26 -0.80 -8.61
N PRO A 133 27.15 0.19 -8.46
CA PRO A 133 27.67 0.57 -7.17
C PRO A 133 26.51 0.75 -6.19
N ASN A 134 26.59 0.14 -5.00
CA ASN A 134 25.55 0.25 -3.97
C ASN A 134 25.15 1.72 -3.76
N LEU A 135 24.05 2.15 -4.37
CA LEU A 135 23.55 3.54 -4.41
C LEU A 135 23.33 4.13 -3.01
N VAL A 136 23.22 3.27 -1.99
CA VAL A 136 23.16 3.62 -0.57
C VAL A 136 24.38 4.42 -0.11
N ARG A 137 25.56 4.22 -0.72
CA ARG A 137 26.83 4.81 -0.27
C ARG A 137 27.15 6.18 -0.88
N THR A 138 26.43 6.62 -1.92
CA THR A 138 26.66 7.91 -2.58
C THR A 138 25.66 8.95 -2.09
N GLU A 139 25.77 9.35 -0.82
CA GLU A 139 24.97 10.46 -0.27
C GLU A 139 25.44 11.85 -0.74
N LEU A 140 26.55 11.93 -1.48
CA LEU A 140 27.29 13.17 -1.70
C LEU A 140 26.76 14.07 -2.84
N ALA A 141 25.76 13.63 -3.61
CA ALA A 141 25.11 14.45 -4.64
C ALA A 141 23.58 14.26 -4.63
N LYS A 142 22.94 14.39 -3.47
CA LYS A 142 21.47 14.39 -3.37
C LYS A 142 20.93 15.75 -3.80
N LEU A 143 20.35 15.83 -4.99
CA LEU A 143 19.46 16.94 -5.33
C LEU A 143 18.21 16.82 -4.45
N THR A 144 17.96 17.84 -3.64
CA THR A 144 16.79 17.85 -2.74
C THR A 144 15.58 18.32 -3.53
N GLU A 145 14.76 17.37 -3.99
CA GLU A 145 13.45 17.70 -4.54
C GLU A 145 12.47 17.97 -3.39
N TYR A 146 11.65 19.00 -3.49
CA TYR A 146 10.68 19.32 -2.45
C TYR A 146 9.27 18.93 -2.90
N LYS A 147 8.60 18.09 -2.10
CA LYS A 147 7.18 17.78 -2.29
C LYS A 147 6.33 18.60 -1.34
N THR A 148 5.23 19.15 -1.86
CA THR A 148 4.24 19.88 -1.06
C THR A 148 3.29 18.91 -0.37
N GLN A 149 3.26 18.90 0.96
CA GLN A 149 2.33 18.11 1.77
C GLN A 149 1.34 19.02 2.53
N ARG A 150 0.11 18.56 2.73
CA ARG A 150 -0.86 19.26 3.58
C ARG A 150 -0.40 19.19 5.04
N ALA A 151 -0.31 20.34 5.71
CA ALA A 151 0.22 20.49 7.07
C ALA A 151 -0.84 21.00 8.07
N GLY A 152 -2.12 20.97 7.70
CA GLY A 152 -3.21 21.45 8.55
C GLY A 152 -3.62 22.89 8.21
N PHE A 153 -3.72 23.75 9.23
CA PHE A 153 -4.27 25.10 9.09
C PHE A 153 -3.42 26.15 9.81
N THR A 154 -3.37 27.36 9.26
CA THR A 154 -2.72 28.54 9.85
C THR A 154 -3.74 29.65 10.09
N SER A 155 -3.44 30.58 11.01
CA SER A 155 -4.23 31.80 11.24
C SER A 155 -4.16 32.76 10.06
N ASP A 156 -3.00 32.80 9.40
CA ASP A 156 -2.70 33.74 8.34
C ASP A 156 -2.28 33.01 7.07
N GLY A 157 -2.58 33.62 5.93
CA GLY A 157 -2.27 33.06 4.62
C GLY A 157 -2.87 33.85 3.47
N VAL A 158 -2.63 33.37 2.26
CA VAL A 158 -3.17 33.97 1.03
C VAL A 158 -4.69 33.70 0.98
N PRO A 159 -5.53 34.69 0.62
CA PRO A 159 -7.00 34.54 0.55
C PRO A 159 -7.49 33.33 -0.25
N THR A 160 -6.75 32.92 -1.28
CA THR A 160 -7.04 31.73 -2.09
C THR A 160 -7.03 30.42 -1.30
N ASN A 161 -6.26 30.36 -0.20
CA ASN A 161 -6.15 29.19 0.65
C ASN A 161 -7.10 29.21 1.86
N ILE A 162 -8.02 30.17 1.96
CA ILE A 162 -8.97 30.24 3.09
C ILE A 162 -9.77 28.94 3.20
N ASN A 163 -9.84 28.41 4.41
CA ASN A 163 -10.77 27.35 4.77
C ASN A 163 -12.05 27.97 5.32
N VAL A 164 -13.06 28.10 4.46
CA VAL A 164 -14.34 28.75 4.79
C VAL A 164 -15.05 28.05 5.94
N VAL A 165 -15.17 26.72 5.88
CA VAL A 165 -15.89 25.92 6.88
C VAL A 165 -15.28 26.09 8.27
N ARG A 166 -13.95 26.01 8.37
CA ARG A 166 -13.27 26.12 9.67
C ARG A 166 -13.29 27.56 10.19
N SER A 167 -13.17 28.55 9.31
CA SER A 167 -13.25 29.96 9.69
C SER A 167 -14.64 30.31 10.23
N LEU A 168 -15.70 29.91 9.51
CA LEU A 168 -17.09 30.13 9.94
C LEU A 168 -17.41 29.40 11.25
N ARG A 169 -16.88 28.19 11.46
CA ARG A 169 -17.05 27.47 12.72
C ARG A 169 -16.46 28.24 13.89
N GLY A 170 -15.27 28.83 13.72
CA GLY A 170 -14.64 29.69 14.72
C GLY A 170 -15.48 30.94 15.00
N ALA A 171 -15.92 31.61 13.94
CA ALA A 171 -16.71 32.84 14.03
C ALA A 171 -18.06 32.64 14.73
N ILE A 172 -18.79 31.56 14.41
CA ILE A 172 -20.04 31.20 15.09
C ILE A 172 -19.77 30.89 16.58
N GLY A 173 -18.70 30.14 16.87
CA GLY A 173 -18.29 29.81 18.23
C GLY A 173 -18.02 31.07 19.06
N ARG A 174 -17.24 32.02 18.52
CA ARG A 174 -17.01 33.31 19.17
C ARG A 174 -18.30 34.08 19.36
N ARG A 175 -19.11 34.25 18.31
CA ARG A 175 -20.33 35.06 18.38
C ARG A 175 -21.27 34.54 19.45
N LYS A 176 -21.38 33.22 19.57
CA LYS A 176 -22.14 32.58 20.65
C LYS A 176 -21.50 32.85 22.02
N ALA A 177 -20.18 32.74 22.15
CA ALA A 177 -19.48 32.99 23.42
C ALA A 177 -19.61 34.44 23.91
N LEU A 178 -19.46 35.42 23.01
CA LEU A 178 -19.60 36.85 23.33
C LEU A 178 -21.07 37.27 23.51
N GLY A 179 -21.99 36.69 22.73
CA GLY A 179 -23.41 37.01 22.79
C GLY A 179 -24.16 36.32 23.93
N ALA A 180 -23.74 35.13 24.36
CA ALA A 180 -24.41 34.37 25.43
C ALA A 180 -24.62 35.13 26.75
N PRO A 181 -23.61 35.82 27.34
CA PRO A 181 -23.82 36.55 28.59
C PRO A 181 -24.78 37.74 28.40
N LEU A 182 -24.67 38.45 27.28
CA LEU A 182 -25.56 39.57 26.96
C LEU A 182 -27.01 39.09 26.78
N ALA A 183 -27.21 37.99 26.05
CA ALA A 183 -28.52 37.38 25.84
C ALA A 183 -29.09 36.74 27.12
N ALA A 184 -28.25 36.34 28.09
CA ALA A 184 -28.71 35.95 29.41
C ALA A 184 -29.24 37.17 30.18
N ARG A 185 -28.48 38.27 30.21
CA ARG A 185 -28.91 39.51 30.86
C ARG A 185 -30.19 40.09 30.26
N VAL A 186 -30.35 40.04 28.93
CA VAL A 186 -31.62 40.46 28.29
C VAL A 186 -32.80 39.63 28.79
N ARG A 187 -32.64 38.30 28.95
CA ARG A 187 -33.71 37.44 29.48
C ARG A 187 -34.05 37.74 30.94
N GLU A 188 -33.06 38.11 31.75
CA GLU A 188 -33.28 38.56 33.13
C GLU A 188 -34.08 39.86 33.15
N ILE A 189 -33.68 40.86 32.35
CA ILE A 189 -34.37 42.14 32.25
C ILE A 189 -35.79 41.97 31.69
N ASP A 190 -36.00 41.08 30.71
CA ASP A 190 -37.32 40.78 30.18
C ASP A 190 -38.24 40.22 31.29
N ALA A 191 -37.72 39.35 32.17
CA ALA A 191 -38.47 38.84 33.31
C ALA A 191 -38.71 39.91 34.40
N GLU A 192 -37.75 40.81 34.64
CA GLU A 192 -37.91 41.95 35.56
C GLU A 192 -39.00 42.91 35.05
N ILE A 193 -39.01 43.22 33.74
CA ILE A 193 -40.05 44.04 33.11
C ILE A 193 -41.42 43.37 33.23
N GLU A 194 -41.53 42.07 32.93
CA GLU A 194 -42.79 41.33 33.01
C GLU A 194 -43.34 41.31 34.45
N ALA A 195 -42.47 41.15 35.46
CA ALA A 195 -42.85 41.20 36.87
C ALA A 195 -43.35 42.58 37.31
N LEU A 196 -42.69 43.66 36.87
CA LEU A 196 -43.07 45.04 37.19
C LEU A 196 -44.34 45.48 36.44
N GLU A 197 -44.57 44.98 35.23
CA GLU A 197 -45.81 45.23 34.47
C GLU A 197 -47.03 44.50 35.07
N ALA A 198 -46.79 43.39 35.78
CA ALA A 198 -47.84 42.64 36.49
C ALA A 198 -48.19 43.24 37.86
N ASP A 199 -47.30 44.05 38.44
CA ASP A 199 -47.57 44.77 39.69
C ASP A 199 -48.53 45.95 39.44
N THR A 200 -49.37 46.25 40.44
CA THR A 200 -50.36 47.34 40.37
C THR A 200 -49.80 48.69 40.81
N ALA A 201 -48.54 48.73 41.26
CA ALA A 201 -47.83 49.95 41.63
C ALA A 201 -47.23 50.68 40.43
N ASP A 202 -47.07 51.99 40.55
CA ASP A 202 -46.65 52.88 39.46
C ASP A 202 -45.11 52.89 39.33
N HIS A 203 -44.56 51.92 38.59
CA HIS A 203 -43.11 51.71 38.40
C HIS A 203 -42.58 52.30 37.08
N LEU A 204 -43.16 53.42 36.62
CA LEU A 204 -42.88 53.99 35.28
C LEU A 204 -41.39 54.29 35.04
N ASP A 205 -40.70 54.85 36.04
CA ASP A 205 -39.28 55.21 35.93
C ASP A 205 -38.38 53.97 35.87
N GLU A 206 -38.67 52.94 36.66
CA GLU A 206 -37.92 51.68 36.68
C GLU A 206 -38.11 50.91 35.36
N LEU A 207 -39.35 50.85 34.85
CA LEU A 207 -39.66 50.27 33.54
C LEU A 207 -38.95 51.00 32.40
N ALA A 208 -38.88 52.33 32.46
CA ALA A 208 -38.15 53.12 31.46
C ALA A 208 -36.65 52.79 31.47
N ALA A 209 -36.04 52.70 32.66
CA ALA A 209 -34.63 52.36 32.82
C ALA A 209 -34.30 50.94 32.31
N LEU A 210 -35.12 49.95 32.65
CA LEU A 210 -34.94 48.56 32.21
C LEU A 210 -35.09 48.42 30.70
N ARG A 211 -36.07 49.10 30.09
CA ARG A 211 -36.24 49.13 28.63
C ARG A 211 -35.05 49.78 27.93
N GLU A 212 -34.47 50.82 28.52
CA GLU A 212 -33.25 51.44 28.00
C GLU A 212 -32.04 50.50 28.10
N GLU A 213 -31.84 49.84 29.24
CA GLU A 213 -30.76 48.85 29.43
C GLU A 213 -30.90 47.70 28.42
N ARG A 214 -32.11 47.17 28.25
CA ARG A 214 -32.43 46.16 27.25
C ARG A 214 -32.03 46.60 25.84
N SER A 215 -32.41 47.82 25.45
CA SER A 215 -32.06 48.38 24.14
C SER A 215 -30.54 48.46 23.94
N ARG A 216 -29.80 48.94 24.95
CA ARG A 216 -28.34 49.00 24.92
C ARG A 216 -27.72 47.61 24.74
N LEU A 217 -28.24 46.59 25.43
CA LEU A 217 -27.74 45.22 25.32
C LEU A 217 -28.01 44.61 23.94
N LEU A 218 -29.18 44.85 23.36
CA LEU A 218 -29.50 44.40 22.00
C LEU A 218 -28.57 45.02 20.97
N ILE A 219 -28.30 46.32 21.06
CA ILE A 219 -27.33 47.01 20.19
C ILE A 219 -25.94 46.38 20.33
N ARG A 220 -25.51 46.04 21.56
CA ARG A 220 -24.22 45.37 21.79
C ARG A 220 -24.16 43.96 21.18
N ILE A 221 -25.26 43.21 21.21
CA ILE A 221 -25.35 41.88 20.58
C ILE A 221 -25.25 41.99 19.06
N GLU A 222 -25.95 42.96 18.46
CA GLU A 222 -25.91 43.21 17.02
C GLU A 222 -24.55 43.72 16.55
N ALA A 223 -23.86 44.49 17.38
CA ALA A 223 -22.51 44.99 17.08
C ALA A 223 -21.44 43.89 17.00
N ILE A 224 -21.71 42.66 17.45
CA ILE A 224 -20.75 41.55 17.36
C ILE A 224 -20.52 41.17 15.89
N PRO A 225 -19.29 41.32 15.34
CA PRO A 225 -19.02 41.04 13.94
C PRO A 225 -19.28 39.58 13.56
N PHE A 226 -19.84 39.37 12.37
CA PHE A 226 -20.10 38.02 11.87
C PHE A 226 -18.81 37.23 11.58
N ILE A 227 -17.78 37.88 11.04
CA ILE A 227 -16.45 37.32 10.79
C ILE A 227 -15.41 38.33 11.25
N ASP A 228 -14.32 37.85 11.83
CA ASP A 228 -13.18 38.68 12.26
C ASP A 228 -11.87 38.02 11.82
N ARG A 229 -10.77 38.80 11.81
CA ARG A 229 -9.48 38.36 11.28
C ARG A 229 -8.91 37.16 12.01
N PHE A 230 -9.10 37.08 13.34
CA PHE A 230 -8.65 35.94 14.12
C PHE A 230 -9.51 34.68 13.91
N ASP A 231 -10.71 34.80 13.33
CA ASP A 231 -11.53 33.64 12.99
C ASP A 231 -11.03 32.97 11.70
N LEU A 232 -10.32 33.71 10.85
CA LEU A 232 -9.83 33.22 9.58
C LEU A 232 -8.81 32.08 9.78
N ARG A 233 -9.00 31.02 9.01
CA ARG A 233 -8.09 29.88 8.95
C ARG A 233 -7.78 29.57 7.51
N TYR A 234 -6.52 29.28 7.22
CA TYR A 234 -6.00 29.01 5.89
C TYR A 234 -5.47 27.59 5.82
N ASN A 235 -5.68 26.91 4.70
CA ASN A 235 -5.11 25.60 4.45
C ASN A 235 -3.59 25.74 4.31
N ASN A 236 -2.84 25.09 5.21
CA ASN A 236 -1.39 25.12 5.21
C ASN A 236 -0.81 23.96 4.41
N ARG A 237 0.22 24.24 3.61
CA ARG A 237 1.00 23.24 2.91
C ARG A 237 2.48 23.54 3.11
N ILE A 238 3.23 22.56 3.60
CA ILE A 238 4.67 22.67 3.81
C ILE A 238 5.41 21.89 2.74
N ARG A 239 6.61 22.37 2.39
CA ARG A 239 7.53 21.67 1.51
C ARG A 239 8.36 20.73 2.35
N ILE A 240 8.31 19.44 2.04
CA ILE A 240 9.10 18.41 2.70
C ILE A 240 10.14 17.91 1.71
N PRO A 241 11.42 17.82 2.11
CA PRO A 241 12.46 17.28 1.25
C PRO A 241 12.18 15.80 0.97
N LYS A 242 12.17 15.44 -0.31
CA LYS A 242 12.12 14.07 -0.80
C LYS A 242 13.45 13.78 -1.51
N PRO A 243 14.38 13.06 -0.87
CA PRO A 243 15.65 12.74 -1.52
C PRO A 243 15.39 11.83 -2.72
N ILE A 244 15.94 12.20 -3.88
CA ILE A 244 15.95 11.38 -5.09
C ILE A 244 17.40 11.09 -5.48
N THR A 245 17.66 9.85 -5.91
CA THR A 245 18.96 9.45 -6.46
C THR A 245 18.87 9.45 -7.97
N GLN A 246 19.69 10.27 -8.65
CA GLN A 246 19.82 10.20 -10.11
C GLN A 246 20.79 9.07 -10.45
N ALA A 247 20.27 7.90 -10.81
CA ALA A 247 21.06 6.88 -11.50
C ALA A 247 20.93 7.11 -13.01
N VAL A 248 22.06 7.22 -13.72
CA VAL A 248 22.10 7.30 -15.18
C VAL A 248 22.69 6.00 -15.69
N MET A 249 21.96 5.31 -16.55
CA MET A 249 22.41 4.09 -17.23
C MET A 249 22.97 4.48 -18.59
N PHE A 250 24.25 4.19 -18.84
CA PHE A 250 24.85 4.31 -20.16
C PHE A 250 24.84 2.94 -20.82
N CYS A 251 23.94 2.72 -21.77
CA CYS A 251 24.00 1.56 -22.66
C CYS A 251 24.89 1.92 -23.85
N VAL A 252 26.14 1.47 -23.83
CA VAL A 252 27.09 1.64 -24.92
C VAL A 252 27.10 0.36 -25.74
N MET A 253 26.79 0.47 -27.03
CA MET A 253 26.92 -0.64 -27.99
C MET A 253 28.28 -0.50 -28.68
N ASP A 254 29.07 -1.58 -28.70
CA ASP A 254 30.26 -1.64 -29.55
C ASP A 254 29.80 -1.83 -31.00
N VAL A 255 30.13 -0.85 -31.84
CA VAL A 255 29.87 -0.90 -33.29
C VAL A 255 31.19 -1.20 -34.02
N SER A 256 32.04 -2.06 -33.46
CA SER A 256 33.24 -2.51 -34.14
C SER A 256 32.88 -3.52 -35.25
N GLY A 257 32.77 -3.02 -36.49
CA GLY A 257 33.23 -3.75 -37.67
C GLY A 257 32.29 -4.77 -38.32
N SER A 258 30.98 -4.52 -38.41
CA SER A 258 30.15 -5.29 -39.36
C SER A 258 29.07 -4.49 -40.09
N MET A 259 29.15 -3.15 -40.08
CA MET A 259 28.50 -2.35 -41.12
C MET A 259 29.49 -2.14 -42.28
N ASP A 260 29.86 -3.26 -42.91
CA ASP A 260 30.24 -3.22 -44.31
C ASP A 260 28.96 -3.41 -45.13
N GLU A 261 28.87 -2.59 -46.17
CA GLU A 261 27.75 -2.36 -47.07
C GLU A 261 27.14 -3.64 -47.65
N GLN A 262 25.80 -3.70 -47.66
CA GLN A 262 25.00 -4.08 -48.84
C GLN A 262 23.58 -3.54 -48.74
#